data_AF-A0A1J0P9W2-F1
#
_entry.id   AF-A0A1J0P9W2-F1
#
_cell.length_a   1.000
_cell.length_b   1.000
_cell.length_c   1.000
_cell.angle_alpha   90.00
_cell.angle_beta   90.00
_cell.angle_gamma   90.00
#
_symmetry.space_group_name_H-M   'P 1'
#
loop_
_entity.id
_entity.type
_entity.pdbx_description
1 polymer ?
#
loop_
_entity_poly.entity_id
_entity_poly.type
_entity_poly.pdbx_seq_one_letter_code
_entity_poly.pdbx_strand_id
1 'polypeptide(L)'
;MSRSLTLQRLFLPPVAAGLAMLLQVDSGKAQTNPNPAVRVPAGERVQLSESQKQEIFKSRHSWALRDNAAQMAILKDNERCLKAAADIEALRRCRGEQRKELREVMQTTRSENRALAQRLGIPMPEERGRGQGRGGKRNPTPQP
;
A
#
# COMPACT_ATOMS: atom_id res chain seq x y z
N MET A 1 -9.35 79.75 -12.66
CA MET A 1 -9.46 79.42 -14.10
C MET A 1 -10.24 78.13 -14.19
N SER A 2 -11.31 78.15 -14.99
CA SER A 2 -12.37 77.14 -15.02
C SER A 2 -12.19 76.16 -16.19
N ARG A 3 -12.75 74.95 -16.01
CA ARG A 3 -13.12 73.92 -17.03
C ARG A 3 -11.92 73.15 -17.61
N SER A 4 -11.98 71.85 -17.89
CA SER A 4 -13.11 71.08 -18.38
C SER A 4 -12.95 69.58 -18.06
N LEU A 5 -14.07 68.93 -17.75
CA LEU A 5 -14.24 67.48 -17.80
C LEU A 5 -14.34 67.04 -19.26
N THR A 6 -13.53 66.07 -19.67
CA THR A 6 -13.82 65.25 -20.86
C THR A 6 -13.34 63.83 -20.65
N LEU A 7 -14.31 62.97 -20.31
CA LEU A 7 -14.51 61.61 -20.81
C LEU A 7 -13.32 60.96 -21.55
N GLN A 8 -12.75 59.92 -20.93
CA GLN A 8 -12.38 58.72 -21.68
C GLN A 8 -12.55 57.48 -20.80
N ARG A 9 -13.82 57.11 -20.62
CA ARG A 9 -14.18 55.69 -20.49
C ARG A 9 -13.90 55.06 -21.84
N LEU A 10 -13.15 53.96 -21.86
CA LEU A 10 -13.62 52.65 -22.36
C LEU A 10 -12.46 51.65 -22.36
N PHE A 11 -12.80 50.42 -21.99
CA PHE A 11 -11.98 49.19 -22.00
C PHE A 11 -10.97 48.98 -20.87
N LEU A 12 -11.43 49.06 -19.61
CA LEU A 12 -11.01 48.05 -18.63
C LEU A 12 -11.91 46.82 -18.82
N PRO A 13 -11.39 45.66 -19.27
CA PRO A 13 -12.16 44.43 -19.19
C PRO A 13 -12.32 44.04 -17.70
N PRO A 14 -13.56 43.79 -17.23
CA PRO A 14 -13.81 43.35 -15.86
C PRO A 14 -13.53 41.85 -15.78
N VAL A 15 -12.26 41.45 -15.78
CA VAL A 15 -11.87 40.07 -15.44
C VAL A 15 -11.38 40.06 -14.00
N ALA A 16 -12.27 40.50 -13.10
CA ALA A 16 -12.09 40.39 -11.66
C ALA A 16 -13.33 39.72 -11.06
N ALA A 17 -13.64 38.52 -11.52
CA ALA A 17 -14.55 37.58 -10.87
C ALA A 17 -14.47 36.22 -11.58
N GLY A 18 -13.46 35.41 -11.27
CA GLY A 18 -13.37 34.09 -11.91
C GLY A 18 -12.20 33.19 -11.51
N LEU A 19 -11.51 33.42 -10.39
CA LEU A 19 -10.43 32.54 -9.91
C LEU A 19 -10.62 32.15 -8.43
N ALA A 20 -11.84 31.76 -8.06
CA ALA A 20 -12.14 31.25 -6.72
C ALA A 20 -12.88 29.89 -6.72
N MET A 21 -12.89 29.16 -7.84
CA MET A 21 -13.51 27.82 -7.92
C MET A 21 -12.63 26.79 -8.64
N LEU A 22 -11.36 26.66 -8.25
CA LEU A 22 -10.54 25.49 -8.59
C LEU A 22 -9.83 24.86 -7.38
N LEU A 23 -10.27 25.18 -6.16
CA LEU A 23 -9.87 24.48 -4.94
C LEU A 23 -11.04 23.72 -4.28
N GLN A 24 -12.09 23.40 -5.05
CA GLN A 24 -12.85 22.19 -4.76
C GLN A 24 -12.03 21.00 -5.26
N VAL A 25 -10.87 20.79 -4.63
CA VAL A 25 -10.37 19.44 -4.43
C VAL A 25 -11.47 18.80 -3.60
N ASP A 26 -12.38 18.16 -4.31
CA ASP A 26 -13.34 17.24 -3.76
C ASP A 26 -12.53 16.42 -2.76
N SER A 27 -12.82 16.63 -1.49
CA SER A 27 -12.38 15.75 -0.43
C SER A 27 -13.11 14.47 -0.73
N GLY A 28 -12.56 13.71 -1.70
CA GLY A 28 -12.97 12.39 -2.08
C GLY A 28 -12.83 11.57 -0.83
N LYS A 29 -13.90 11.59 -0.04
CA LYS A 29 -14.20 10.63 0.98
C LYS A 29 -13.95 9.32 0.28
N ALA A 30 -12.83 8.69 0.63
CA ALA A 30 -12.55 7.33 0.24
C ALA A 30 -13.84 6.58 0.49
N GLN A 31 -14.53 6.21 -0.58
CA GLN A 31 -15.70 5.37 -0.51
C GLN A 31 -15.15 4.04 -0.02
N THR A 32 -15.10 3.90 1.30
CA THR A 32 -15.00 2.62 1.96
C THR A 32 -16.27 1.92 1.55
N ASN A 33 -16.21 1.20 0.43
CA ASN A 33 -17.23 0.26 0.04
C ASN A 33 -17.45 -0.62 1.28
N PRO A 34 -18.59 -0.52 1.98
CA PRO A 34 -18.82 -1.30 3.18
C PRO A 34 -19.13 -2.70 2.69
N ASN A 35 -18.08 -3.43 2.33
CA ASN A 35 -18.18 -4.84 2.06
C ASN A 35 -18.71 -5.46 3.37
N PRO A 36 -19.93 -6.02 3.39
CA PRO A 36 -20.49 -6.55 4.61
C PRO A 36 -19.67 -7.77 5.01
N ALA A 37 -19.19 -7.75 6.25
CA ALA A 37 -18.66 -8.91 6.95
C ALA A 37 -17.34 -9.53 6.43
N VAL A 38 -16.24 -8.79 6.57
CA VAL A 38 -15.20 -9.33 7.46
C VAL A 38 -15.08 -8.37 8.64
N ARG A 39 -16.05 -8.45 9.55
CA ARG A 39 -15.77 -8.10 10.94
C ARG A 39 -14.68 -9.07 11.36
N VAL A 40 -13.42 -8.64 11.29
CA VAL A 40 -12.38 -9.25 12.12
C VAL A 40 -13.01 -9.18 13.51
N PRO A 41 -13.29 -10.32 14.18
CA PRO A 41 -13.75 -10.24 15.56
C PRO A 41 -12.74 -9.34 16.25
N ALA A 42 -13.22 -8.34 16.97
CA ALA A 42 -12.38 -7.59 17.87
C ALA A 42 -11.91 -8.60 18.91
N GLY A 43 -10.93 -9.41 18.54
CA GLY A 43 -10.10 -10.15 19.45
C GLY A 43 -9.67 -9.09 20.45
N GLU A 44 -10.04 -9.35 21.69
CA GLU A 44 -9.64 -8.61 22.88
C GLU A 44 -8.40 -7.78 22.57
N ARG A 45 -8.56 -6.45 22.47
CA ARG A 45 -7.45 -5.57 22.10
C ARG A 45 -6.35 -5.83 23.10
N VAL A 46 -5.29 -6.52 22.68
CA VAL A 46 -4.19 -6.92 23.56
C VAL A 46 -3.63 -5.64 24.15
N GLN A 47 -3.84 -5.44 25.44
CA GLN A 47 -3.31 -4.28 26.14
C GLN A 47 -1.82 -4.53 26.36
N LEU A 48 -1.01 -3.82 25.58
CA LEU A 48 0.44 -3.88 25.70
C LEU A 48 0.90 -2.94 26.81
N SER A 49 1.75 -3.43 27.70
CA SER A 49 2.49 -2.58 28.63
C SER A 49 3.44 -1.63 27.87
N GLU A 50 3.82 -0.51 28.49
CA GLU A 50 4.78 0.43 27.89
C GLU A 50 6.12 -0.24 27.56
N SER A 51 6.57 -1.19 28.39
CA SER A 51 7.77 -1.98 28.12
C SER A 51 7.65 -2.82 26.85
N GLN A 52 6.51 -3.48 26.63
CA GLN A 52 6.25 -4.26 25.42
C GLN A 52 6.16 -3.35 24.19
N LYS A 53 5.53 -2.17 24.30
CA LYS A 53 5.48 -1.19 23.20
C LYS A 53 6.87 -0.73 22.79
N GLN A 54 7.72 -0.42 23.76
CA GLN A 54 9.10 0.01 23.51
C GLN A 54 9.93 -1.09 22.84
N GLU A 55 9.77 -2.34 23.26
CA GLU A 55 10.47 -3.47 22.68
C GLU A 55 9.99 -3.76 21.24
N ILE A 56 8.69 -3.69 20.99
CA ILE A 56 8.12 -3.79 19.64
C ILE A 56 8.67 -2.67 18.76
N PHE A 57 8.70 -1.43 19.25
CA PHE A 57 9.23 -0.30 18.50
C PHE A 57 10.70 -0.53 18.12
N LYS A 58 11.57 -0.87 19.07
CA LYS A 58 12.99 -1.15 18.81
C LYS A 58 13.16 -2.26 17.77
N SER A 59 12.43 -3.36 17.94
CA SER A 59 12.48 -4.49 17.02
C SER A 59 12.02 -4.08 15.62
N ARG A 60 10.85 -3.43 15.51
CA ARG A 60 10.28 -2.98 14.22
C ARG A 60 11.15 -1.94 13.53
N HIS A 61 11.72 -1.00 14.27
CA HIS A 61 12.62 0.01 13.73
C HIS A 61 13.89 -0.65 13.14
N SER A 62 14.53 -1.53 13.91
CA SER A 62 15.72 -2.24 13.43
C SER A 62 15.43 -3.10 12.20
N TRP A 63 14.27 -3.77 12.20
CA TRP A 63 13.83 -4.60 11.08
C TRP A 63 13.51 -3.74 9.86
N ALA A 64 12.80 -2.63 10.01
CA ALA A 64 12.46 -1.73 8.90
C ALA A 64 13.72 -1.22 8.19
N LEU A 65 14.79 -0.91 8.93
CA LEU A 65 16.07 -0.53 8.32
C LEU A 65 16.67 -1.67 7.48
N ARG A 66 16.67 -2.90 8.00
CA ARG A 66 17.17 -4.08 7.26
C ARG A 66 16.30 -4.41 6.05
N ASP A 67 14.98 -4.36 6.20
CA ASP A 67 14.00 -4.62 5.15
C ASP A 67 14.16 -3.61 4.00
N ASN A 68 14.25 -2.31 4.29
CA ASN A 68 14.49 -1.31 3.26
C ASN A 68 15.79 -1.55 2.49
N ALA A 69 16.88 -1.92 3.19
CA ALA A 69 18.14 -2.26 2.54
C ALA A 69 18.00 -3.49 1.63
N ALA A 70 17.30 -4.55 2.08
CA ALA A 70 17.05 -5.74 1.29
C ALA A 70 16.18 -5.44 0.06
N GLN A 71 15.11 -4.67 0.20
CA GLN A 71 14.25 -4.26 -0.91
C GLN A 71 15.04 -3.47 -1.96
N MET A 72 15.90 -2.53 -1.52
CA MET A 72 16.75 -1.80 -2.46
C MET A 72 17.74 -2.72 -3.19
N ALA A 73 18.29 -3.74 -2.52
CA ALA A 73 19.17 -4.71 -3.16
C ALA A 73 18.43 -5.51 -4.24
N ILE A 74 17.26 -6.07 -3.90
CA ILE A 74 16.38 -6.80 -4.85
C ILE A 74 16.06 -5.94 -6.07
N LEU A 75 15.71 -4.67 -5.85
CA LEU A 75 15.37 -3.76 -6.95
C LEU A 75 16.57 -3.48 -7.87
N LYS A 76 17.75 -3.22 -7.29
CA LYS A 76 18.98 -3.01 -8.05
C LYS A 76 19.39 -4.25 -8.83
N ASP A 77 19.20 -5.43 -8.25
CA ASP A 77 19.58 -6.70 -8.85
C ASP A 77 18.63 -7.04 -10.01
N ASN A 78 17.33 -6.86 -9.80
CA ASN A 78 16.32 -6.98 -10.85
C ASN A 78 16.55 -5.96 -11.97
N GLU A 79 16.91 -4.71 -11.67
CA GLU A 79 17.26 -3.72 -12.71
C GLU A 79 18.42 -4.19 -13.58
N ARG A 80 19.50 -4.73 -12.98
CA ARG A 80 20.64 -5.29 -13.72
C ARG A 80 20.23 -6.49 -14.56
N CYS A 81 19.41 -7.40 -14.01
CA CYS A 81 18.91 -8.56 -14.74
C CYS A 81 18.08 -8.14 -15.96
N LEU A 82 17.15 -7.19 -15.77
CA LEU A 82 16.31 -6.68 -16.85
C LEU A 82 17.12 -5.98 -17.94
N LYS A 83 18.16 -5.23 -17.58
CA LYS A 83 19.09 -4.61 -18.55
C LYS A 83 19.88 -5.65 -19.37
N ALA A 84 20.19 -6.80 -18.79
CA ALA A 84 20.93 -7.88 -19.44
C ALA A 84 20.03 -8.87 -20.20
N ALA A 85 18.71 -8.81 -20.02
CA ALA A 85 17.78 -9.76 -20.64
C ALA A 85 17.68 -9.53 -22.16
N ALA A 86 18.11 -10.53 -22.93
CA ALA A 86 18.10 -10.47 -24.40
C ALA A 86 16.80 -10.99 -25.04
N ASP A 87 15.99 -11.71 -24.28
CA ASP A 87 14.80 -12.39 -24.79
C ASP A 87 13.70 -12.60 -23.71
N ILE A 88 12.58 -13.17 -24.13
CA ILE A 88 11.42 -13.44 -23.28
C ILE A 88 11.74 -14.43 -22.15
N GLU A 89 12.59 -15.42 -22.39
CA GLU A 89 12.97 -16.41 -21.37
C GLU A 89 13.89 -15.81 -20.31
N ALA A 90 14.84 -14.96 -20.70
CA ALA A 90 15.65 -14.16 -19.80
C ALA A 90 14.77 -13.23 -18.94
N LEU A 91 13.79 -12.54 -19.55
CA LEU A 91 12.84 -11.71 -18.83
C LEU A 91 12.01 -12.51 -17.81
N ARG A 92 11.55 -13.71 -18.18
CA ARG A 92 10.81 -14.61 -17.28
C ARG A 92 11.66 -15.04 -16.09
N ARG A 93 12.94 -15.37 -16.32
CA ARG A 93 13.89 -15.71 -15.25
C ARG A 93 14.11 -14.55 -14.29
N CYS A 94 14.39 -13.34 -14.77
CA CYS A 94 14.57 -12.15 -13.91
C CYS A 94 13.35 -11.93 -13.00
N ARG A 95 12.13 -12.01 -13.55
CA ARG A 95 10.90 -11.88 -12.77
C ARG A 95 10.71 -13.02 -11.77
N GLY A 96 11.14 -14.23 -12.12
CA GLY A 96 11.11 -15.39 -11.25
C GLY A 96 12.02 -15.23 -10.04
N GLU A 97 13.25 -14.78 -10.26
CA GLU A 97 14.25 -14.51 -9.22
C GLU A 97 13.80 -13.39 -8.30
N GLN A 98 13.35 -12.25 -8.84
CA GLN A 98 12.80 -11.16 -8.04
C GLN A 98 11.66 -11.64 -7.13
N ARG A 99 10.73 -12.45 -7.65
CA ARG A 99 9.62 -13.02 -6.84
C ARG A 99 10.13 -13.96 -5.75
N LYS A 100 11.19 -14.71 -6.00
CA LYS A 100 11.80 -15.61 -5.03
C LYS A 100 12.41 -14.81 -3.88
N GLU A 101 13.22 -13.81 -4.19
CA GLU A 101 13.86 -12.96 -3.18
C GLU A 101 12.83 -12.21 -2.32
N LEU A 102 11.79 -11.64 -2.94
CA LEU A 102 10.69 -11.00 -2.21
C LEU A 102 9.98 -11.97 -1.26
N ARG A 103 9.81 -13.23 -1.66
CA ARG A 103 9.21 -14.26 -0.78
C ARG A 103 10.11 -14.58 0.40
N GLU A 104 11.42 -14.65 0.20
CA GLU A 104 12.40 -14.91 1.26
C GLU A 104 12.40 -13.78 2.30
N VAL A 105 12.36 -12.53 1.87
CA VAL A 105 12.22 -11.36 2.75
C VAL A 105 10.90 -11.42 3.55
N MET A 106 9.79 -11.75 2.89
CA MET A 106 8.50 -11.91 3.57
C MET A 106 8.51 -13.04 4.60
N GLN A 107 9.13 -14.19 4.29
CA GLN A 107 9.21 -15.33 5.21
C GLN A 107 10.06 -14.99 6.43
N THR A 108 11.22 -14.36 6.22
CA THR A 108 12.10 -13.89 7.28
C THR A 108 11.35 -12.93 8.21
N THR A 109 10.66 -11.95 7.63
CA THR A 109 9.83 -10.99 8.38
C THR A 109 8.75 -11.66 9.23
N ARG A 110 8.07 -12.67 8.69
CA ARG A 110 7.06 -13.43 9.44
C ARG A 110 7.69 -14.18 10.61
N SER A 111 8.84 -14.80 10.39
CA SER A 111 9.56 -15.54 11.43
C SER A 111 10.03 -14.63 12.57
N GLU A 112 10.58 -13.44 12.25
CA GLU A 112 11.01 -12.47 13.25
C GLU A 112 9.82 -11.92 14.05
N ASN A 113 8.71 -11.58 13.39
CA ASN A 113 7.50 -11.13 14.06
C ASN A 113 6.89 -12.21 14.96
N ARG A 114 6.90 -13.48 14.52
CA ARG A 114 6.45 -14.62 15.34
C ARG A 114 7.33 -14.78 16.57
N ALA A 115 8.65 -14.70 16.41
CA ALA A 115 9.59 -14.79 17.51
C ALA A 115 9.46 -13.62 18.50
N LEU A 116 9.20 -12.41 18.00
CA LEU A 116 8.92 -11.23 18.83
C LEU A 116 7.62 -11.40 19.62
N ALA A 117 6.55 -11.83 18.96
CA ALA A 117 5.27 -12.07 19.60
C ALA A 117 5.35 -13.14 20.69
N GLN A 118 6.04 -14.26 20.43
CA GLN A 118 6.31 -15.31 21.42
C GLN A 118 7.09 -14.77 22.63
N ARG A 119 8.15 -14.00 22.39
CA ARG A 119 8.95 -13.37 23.47
C ARG A 119 8.13 -12.42 24.33
N LEU A 120 7.16 -11.73 23.75
CA LEU A 120 6.34 -10.73 24.43
C LEU A 120 5.01 -11.28 24.96
N GLY A 121 4.73 -12.59 24.77
CA GLY A 121 3.46 -13.21 25.16
C GLY A 121 2.25 -12.70 24.38
N ILE A 122 2.46 -12.18 23.16
CA ILE A 122 1.41 -11.62 22.31
C ILE A 122 0.76 -12.77 21.52
N PRO A 123 -0.57 -12.94 21.58
CA PRO A 123 -1.25 -13.95 20.79
C PRO A 123 -1.08 -13.64 19.30
N MET A 124 -0.51 -14.58 18.56
CA MET A 124 -0.44 -14.48 17.11
C MET A 124 -1.80 -14.82 16.51
N PRO A 125 -2.31 -14.05 15.53
CA PRO A 125 -3.51 -14.43 14.82
C PRO A 125 -3.29 -15.80 14.20
N GLU A 126 -4.21 -16.72 14.48
CA GLU A 126 -4.22 -18.04 13.87
C GLU A 126 -4.15 -17.85 12.34
N GLU A 127 -3.18 -18.50 11.70
CA GLU A 127 -3.07 -18.49 10.24
C GLU A 127 -4.31 -19.20 9.69
N ARG A 128 -5.42 -18.48 9.53
CA ARG A 128 -6.66 -19.02 8.94
C ARG A 128 -6.25 -19.69 7.66
N GLY A 129 -6.36 -21.01 7.66
CA GLY A 129 -5.76 -21.87 6.66
C GLY A 129 -6.10 -21.37 5.27
N ARG A 130 -5.10 -21.37 4.38
CA ARG A 130 -5.35 -21.44 2.93
C ARG A 130 -6.07 -22.76 2.66
N GLY A 131 -7.37 -22.81 2.92
CA GLY A 131 -8.09 -24.07 3.07
C GLY A 131 -9.60 -23.88 3.26
N GLN A 132 -10.20 -22.91 2.58
CA GLN A 132 -11.64 -22.90 2.32
C GLN A 132 -11.91 -22.04 1.08
N GLY A 133 -11.48 -22.60 -0.05
CA GLY A 133 -11.57 -21.98 -1.37
C GLY A 133 -11.26 -22.99 -2.47
N ARG A 134 -11.67 -24.25 -2.29
CA ARG A 134 -11.86 -25.24 -3.36
C ARG A 134 -13.38 -25.47 -3.36
N GLY A 135 -14.14 -25.07 -4.38
CA GLY A 135 -14.06 -25.58 -5.73
C GLY A 135 -15.07 -26.72 -5.89
N GLY A 136 -16.27 -26.41 -6.41
CA GLY A 136 -17.31 -27.38 -6.79
C GLY A 136 -18.68 -26.67 -6.86
N LYS A 137 -19.46 -26.66 -7.95
CA LYS A 137 -19.50 -27.45 -9.17
C LYS A 137 -19.89 -26.52 -10.34
N ARG A 138 -19.18 -26.57 -11.46
CA ARG A 138 -19.74 -26.21 -12.77
C ARG A 138 -20.30 -27.51 -13.35
N ASN A 139 -21.62 -27.69 -13.31
CA ASN A 139 -22.28 -28.75 -14.09
C ASN A 139 -22.29 -28.28 -15.56
N PRO A 140 -21.75 -29.03 -16.53
CA PRO A 140 -22.17 -28.87 -17.91
C PRO A 140 -23.53 -29.54 -18.07
N THR A 141 -24.55 -28.75 -18.39
CA THR A 141 -25.85 -29.24 -18.88
C THR A 141 -25.63 -29.98 -20.19
N PRO A 142 -26.15 -31.20 -20.40
CA PRO A 142 -26.27 -31.76 -21.74
C PRO A 142 -27.43 -31.05 -22.43
N GLN A 143 -27.17 -30.43 -23.59
CA GLN A 143 -28.24 -29.97 -24.48
C GLN A 143 -28.74 -31.15 -25.32
N PRO A 144 -30.05 -31.20 -25.64
CA PRO A 144 -30.64 -32.22 -26.51
C PRO A 144 -30.17 -32.10 -27.97
#